data_AF-A0A6J6NA88-F1
#
_entry.id   AF-A0A6J6NA88-F1
#
_cell.length_a   1.000
_cell.length_b   1.000
_cell.length_c   1.000
_cell.angle_alpha   90.00
_cell.angle_beta   90.00
_cell.angle_gamma   90.00
#
_symmetry.space_group_name_H-M   'P 1'
#
loop_
_entity.id
_entity.type
_entity.pdbx_description
1 polymer ?
#
loop_
_entity_poly.entity_id
_entity_poly.type
_entity_poly.pdbx_seq_one_letter_code
_entity_poly.pdbx_strand_id
1 'polypeptide(L)' 'MIIKVEFFEMNGQWDAWCDEVGLAGYGNSDLNKVREDVFDAIRFTLNREDIEFMEEIIKVDE' A
#
# COMPACT_ATOMS: atom_id res chain seq x y z
N MET A 1 -5.60 12.82 -8.40
CA MET A 1 -5.94 11.50 -9.01
C MET A 1 -6.22 10.55 -7.87
N ILE A 2 -7.20 9.64 -7.98
CA ILE A 2 -7.46 8.65 -6.94
C ILE A 2 -6.79 7.34 -7.35
N ILE A 3 -5.96 6.78 -6.47
CA ILE A 3 -5.31 5.47 -6.66
C ILE A 3 -5.77 4.53 -5.57
N LYS A 4 -6.15 3.31 -5.96
CA LYS A 4 -6.54 2.28 -5.01
C LYS A 4 -5.29 1.54 -4.51
N VAL A 5 -5.18 1.35 -3.21
CA VAL A 5 -4.12 0.54 -2.60
C VAL A 5 -4.77 -0.50 -1.70
N GLU A 6 -4.41 -1.75 -1.93
CA GLU A 6 -4.87 -2.88 -1.12
C GLU A 6 -3.79 -3.20 -0.09
N PHE A 7 -4.16 -3.21 1.18
CA PHE A 7 -3.30 -3.62 2.28
C PHE A 7 -3.82 -4.94 2.82
N PHE A 8 -2.93 -5.93 2.96
CA PHE A 8 -3.31 -7.25 3.47
C PHE A 8 -2.38 -7.70 4.60
N GLU A 9 -2.97 -8.35 5.60
CA GLU A 9 -2.22 -8.97 6.69
C GLU A 9 -2.05 -10.46 6.42
N MET A 10 -0.82 -10.96 6.50
CA MET A 10 -0.51 -12.38 6.50
C MET A 10 0.53 -12.68 7.57
N ASN A 11 0.26 -13.66 8.44
CA ASN A 11 1.20 -14.08 9.50
C ASN A 11 1.71 -12.92 10.39
N GLY A 12 0.84 -11.95 10.73
CA GLY A 12 1.22 -10.79 11.53
C GLY A 12 2.12 -9.77 10.80
N GLN A 13 2.21 -9.85 9.48
CA GLN A 13 2.87 -8.89 8.62
C GLN A 13 1.86 -8.26 7.67
N TRP A 14 1.85 -6.93 7.63
CA TRP A 14 1.16 -6.15 6.62
C TRP A 14 1.99 -6.04 5.37
N ASP A 15 1.30 -6.09 4.25
CA ASP A 15 1.87 -5.92 2.93
C ASP A 15 0.85 -5.19 2.04
N ALA A 16 1.27 -4.77 0.84
CA ALA A 16 0.46 -3.96 -0.04
C ALA A 16 0.56 -4.36 -1.52
N TRP A 17 -0.53 -4.08 -2.23
CA TRP A 17 -0.64 -4.20 -3.68
C TRP A 17 -1.25 -2.92 -4.27
N CYS A 18 -0.72 -2.47 -5.41
CA CYS A 18 -1.27 -1.36 -6.19
C CYS A 18 -1.06 -1.63 -7.68
N ASP A 19 -2.16 -1.83 -8.40
CA ASP A 19 -2.16 -2.22 -9.82
C ASP A 19 -1.63 -1.09 -10.72
N GLU A 20 -1.96 0.16 -10.38
CA GLU A 20 -1.62 1.36 -11.14
C GLU A 20 -0.12 1.56 -11.34
N VAL A 21 0.69 1.11 -10.38
CA VAL A 21 2.16 1.19 -10.45
C VAL A 21 2.85 -0.17 -10.45
N GLY A 22 2.08 -1.27 -10.49
CA GLY A 22 2.62 -2.63 -10.37
C GLY A 22 3.40 -2.86 -9.08
N LEU A 23 2.99 -2.23 -7.98
CA LEU A 23 3.62 -2.34 -6.67
C LEU A 23 3.09 -3.57 -5.95
N ALA A 24 4.03 -4.37 -5.43
CA ALA A 24 3.76 -5.54 -4.62
C ALA A 24 4.90 -5.70 -3.60
N GLY A 25 4.58 -5.80 -2.32
CA GLY A 25 5.59 -6.07 -1.29
C GLY A 25 6.09 -4.83 -0.56
N TYR A 26 6.00 -4.85 0.77
CA TYR A 26 6.65 -3.93 1.72
C TYR A 26 7.00 -4.61 3.04
N GLY A 27 6.09 -5.43 3.58
CA GLY A 27 6.33 -6.29 4.73
C GLY A 27 6.69 -5.56 6.02
N ASN A 28 5.71 -5.27 6.87
CA ASN A 28 5.96 -4.78 8.23
C ASN A 28 4.87 -5.22 9.21
N SER A 29 5.19 -5.40 10.49
CA SER A 29 4.17 -5.67 11.52
C SER A 29 3.24 -4.49 11.80
N ASP A 30 3.66 -3.25 11.46
CA ASP A 30 2.85 -2.04 11.63
C ASP A 30 2.29 -1.56 10.28
N LEU A 31 0.96 -1.63 10.13
CA LEU A 31 0.24 -1.14 8.96
C LEU A 31 0.54 0.33 8.63
N ASN A 32 0.74 1.18 9.63
CA ASN A 32 0.99 2.60 9.38
C ASN A 32 2.38 2.82 8.76
N LYS A 33 3.36 1.97 9.09
CA LYS A 33 4.67 1.98 8.44
C LYS A 33 4.53 1.58 6.98
N VAL A 34 3.80 0.49 6.71
CA VAL A 34 3.54 0.02 5.33
C VAL A 34 2.83 1.10 4.51
N ARG A 35 1.83 1.77 5.07
CA ARG A 35 1.12 2.88 4.40
C ARG A 35 2.05 4.01 3.99
N GLU A 36 2.85 4.50 4.93
CA GLU A 36 3.81 5.59 4.68
C GLU A 36 4.74 5.22 3.52
N ASP A 37 5.36 4.04 3.62
CA ASP A 37 6.38 3.63 2.66
C ASP A 37 5.77 3.32 1.27
N VAL A 38 4.55 2.77 1.20
CA VAL A 38 3.82 2.51 -0.05
C VAL A 38 3.38 3.81 -0.73
N PHE A 39 2.79 4.74 0.02
CA PHE A 39 2.31 5.99 -0.54
C PHE A 39 3.46 6.83 -1.09
N ASP A 40 4.58 6.88 -0.38
CA ASP A 40 5.76 7.61 -0.84
C ASP A 40 6.36 6.99 -2.10
N ALA A 41 6.40 5.66 -2.21
CA ALA A 41 6.88 5.03 -3.44
C ALA A 41 5.93 5.21 -4.62
N ILE A 42 4.61 5.22 -4.40
CA ILE A 42 3.66 5.51 -5.48
C ILE A 42 3.85 6.96 -5.97
N ARG A 43 3.97 7.93 -5.06
CA ARG A 43 4.27 9.33 -5.40
C ARG A 43 5.57 9.47 -6.16
N PHE A 44 6.63 8.80 -5.70
CA PHE A 44 7.93 8.78 -6.37
C PHE A 44 7.84 8.18 -7.78
N THR A 45 7.18 7.03 -7.91
CA THR A 45 7.05 6.30 -9.19
C THR A 45 6.29 7.12 -10.23
N LEU A 46 5.23 7.80 -9.80
CA LEU A 46 4.41 8.64 -10.68
C LEU A 46 4.94 10.08 -10.81
N ASN A 47 5.95 10.45 -10.02
CA ASN A 47 6.48 11.80 -9.89
C ASN A 47 5.38 12.84 -9.64
N ARG A 48 4.49 12.55 -8.68
CA ARG A 48 3.31 13.35 -8.35
C ARG A 48 3.01 13.35 -6.86
N GLU A 49 2.71 14.53 -6.33
CA GLU A 49 2.32 14.73 -4.93
C GLU A 49 0.79 14.86 -4.76
N ASP A 50 0.06 15.14 -5.84
CA ASP A 50 -1.39 15.39 -5.86
C ASP A 50 -2.23 14.11 -6.01
N ILE A 51 -1.79 13.04 -5.34
CA ILE A 51 -2.44 11.73 -5.33
C ILE A 51 -3.28 11.61 -4.06
N GLU A 52 -4.55 11.26 -4.24
CA GLU A 52 -5.44 10.82 -3.17
C GLU A 52 -5.45 9.28 -3.16
N PHE A 53 -5.26 8.68 -1.99
CA PHE A 53 -5.25 7.23 -1.83
C PHE A 53 -6.59 6.73 -1.31
N MET A 54 -7.15 5.74 -2.00
CA MET A 54 -8.29 4.97 -1.53
C MET A 54 -7.76 3.63 -1.02
N GLU A 55 -7.85 3.43 0.29
CA GLU A 55 -7.34 2.23 0.95
C GLU A 55 -8.41 1.14 1.01
N GLU A 56 -8.04 -0.09 0.68
CA GLU A 56 -8.80 -1.28 1.02
C GLU A 56 -7.97 -2.17 1.96
N ILE A 57 -8.52 -2.47 3.14
CA ILE A 57 -7.85 -3.31 4.13
C ILE A 57 -8.46 -4.70 4.07
N ILE A 58 -7.66 -5.67 3.67
CA ILE A 58 -8.04 -7.08 3.52
C ILE A 58 -7.36 -7.86 4.65
N LYS A 59 -8.12 -8.25 5.66
CA LYS A 59 -7.59 -9.16 6.69
C LYS A 59 -7.69 -10.59 6.17
N VAL A 60 -6.55 -11.23 5.92
CA VAL A 60 -6.52 -12.65 5.57
C VAL A 60 -6.39 -13.43 6.88
N ASP A 61 -7.52 -13.86 7.43
CA ASP A 61 -7.50 -14.83 8.53
C ASP A 61 -7.08 -16.20 7.95
N GLU A 62 -6.12 -16.87 8.61
CA GLU A 62 -5.70 -18.26 8.30
C GLU A 62 -6.86 -19.27 8.37
#